data_AF-A0A022QGK4-F1
#
_entry.id   AF-A0A022QGK4-F1
#
_cell.length_a   1.000
_cell.length_b   1.000
_cell.length_c   1.000
_cell.angle_alpha   90.00
_cell.angle_beta   90.00
_cell.angle_gamma   90.00
#
_symmetry.space_group_name_H-M   'P 1'
#
loop_
_entity.id
_entity.type
_entity.pdbx_description
1 polymer ?
#
loop_
_entity_poly.entity_id
_entity_poly.type
_entity_poly.pdbx_seq_one_letter_code
_entity_poly.pdbx_strand_id
1 'polypeptide(L)'
;MYEDYGNRLLFISKPEFQVYGKNNPDDNWLAASPDRAIDGFKDKTDFYWEPTSGVLEIKCPYFGGEANIAFPWKRVPLHYIPQAQGLMEILDRDWMDMYCYTVNGSSLFRLYRNQEYWKILKIALSDFWWNHVQPAKEIISTRVITNPLTELSCLRPTPKHELHQCIVHASKLLVDDSDMLWREICVANSRPRYNYSRRAI
;
A
#
# COMPACT_ATOMS: atom_id res chain seq x y z
N MET A 1 -24.26 12.05 33.74
CA MET A 1 -22.81 11.97 33.45
C MET A 1 -22.69 11.24 32.14
N TYR A 2 -22.46 11.99 31.06
CA TYR A 2 -22.23 11.43 29.73
C TYR A 2 -20.72 11.23 29.59
N GLU A 3 -20.28 9.99 29.43
CA GLU A 3 -18.92 9.70 28.98
C GLU A 3 -18.90 9.86 27.46
N ASP A 4 -18.27 10.94 27.01
CA ASP A 4 -18.01 11.25 25.61
C ASP A 4 -16.87 10.34 25.11
N TYR A 5 -17.23 9.17 24.59
CA TYR A 5 -16.31 8.39 23.75
C TYR A 5 -16.33 9.03 22.38
N GLY A 6 -15.43 10.01 22.19
CA GLY A 6 -15.28 10.81 20.97
C GLY A 6 -15.26 9.96 19.71
N ASN A 7 -16.41 9.86 19.05
CA ASN A 7 -16.56 9.18 17.78
C ASN A 7 -15.95 10.06 16.68
N ARG A 8 -14.68 9.82 16.34
CA ARG A 8 -14.05 10.43 15.17
C ARG A 8 -14.76 9.96 13.91
N LEU A 9 -15.43 10.88 13.23
CA LEU A 9 -16.06 10.62 11.94
C LEU A 9 -14.99 10.44 10.87
N LEU A 10 -14.88 9.21 10.34
CA LEU A 10 -14.08 8.89 9.18
C LEU A 10 -14.98 8.82 7.95
N PHE A 11 -14.58 9.49 6.88
CA PHE A 11 -15.25 9.44 5.59
C PHE A 11 -14.43 8.56 4.65
N ILE A 12 -15.11 7.59 4.04
CA ILE A 12 -14.53 6.80 2.97
C ILE A 12 -14.83 7.55 1.68
N SER A 13 -13.82 8.20 1.12
CA SER A 13 -13.92 8.77 -0.21
C SER A 13 -13.58 7.68 -1.24
N LYS A 14 -14.11 7.85 -2.46
CA LYS A 14 -13.65 7.08 -3.62
C LYS A 14 -12.47 7.86 -4.21
N PRO A 15 -11.22 7.46 -3.93
CA PRO A 15 -10.09 8.12 -4.55
C PRO A 15 -10.11 7.82 -6.04
N GLU A 16 -9.89 8.86 -6.83
CA GLU A 16 -9.58 8.74 -8.24
C GLU A 16 -8.07 8.55 -8.40
N PHE A 17 -7.66 8.03 -9.56
CA PHE A 17 -6.25 7.98 -9.95
C PHE A 17 -5.61 9.35 -9.75
N GLN A 18 -4.52 9.41 -8.98
CA GLN A 18 -3.85 10.66 -8.64
C GLN A 18 -2.44 10.68 -9.22
N VAL A 19 -2.18 11.67 -10.08
CA VAL A 19 -0.83 12.00 -10.53
C VAL A 19 -0.11 12.75 -9.41
N TYR A 20 1.13 12.33 -9.13
CA TYR A 20 1.98 12.97 -8.15
C TYR A 20 2.41 14.35 -8.62
N GLY A 21 2.78 15.22 -7.67
CA GLY A 21 3.31 16.53 -8.05
C GLY A 21 2.31 17.42 -8.79
N LYS A 22 1.01 17.38 -8.48
CA LYS A 22 0.04 18.41 -8.96
C LYS A 22 0.55 19.85 -8.75
N ASN A 23 1.41 20.06 -7.75
CA ASN A 23 2.08 21.32 -7.44
C ASN A 23 3.61 21.29 -7.73
N ASN A 24 4.17 20.17 -8.15
CA ASN A 24 5.58 20.00 -8.56
C ASN A 24 5.66 19.24 -9.91
N PRO A 25 5.74 19.95 -11.04
CA PRO A 25 5.69 19.34 -12.37
C PRO A 25 6.76 18.27 -12.63
N ASP A 26 7.91 18.35 -11.94
CA ASP A 26 9.02 17.40 -12.09
C ASP A 26 8.67 15.96 -11.64
N ASP A 27 7.55 15.81 -10.92
CA ASP A 27 7.09 14.55 -10.35
C ASP A 27 5.85 13.96 -11.04
N ASN A 28 5.37 14.58 -12.11
CA ASN A 28 4.16 14.17 -12.83
C ASN A 28 4.24 12.81 -13.55
N TRP A 29 5.41 12.18 -13.52
CA TRP A 29 5.67 10.85 -14.07
C TRP A 29 5.29 9.72 -13.10
N LEU A 30 4.95 10.05 -11.85
CA LEU A 30 4.44 9.12 -10.85
C LEU A 30 2.94 9.30 -10.65
N ALA A 31 2.25 8.20 -10.34
CA ALA A 31 0.84 8.22 -10.01
C ALA A 31 0.46 7.04 -9.11
N ALA A 32 -0.67 7.18 -8.42
CA ALA A 32 -1.22 6.21 -7.49
C ALA A 32 -2.71 5.97 -7.74
N SER A 33 -3.13 4.73 -7.49
CA SER A 33 -4.53 4.33 -7.46
C SER A 33 -4.72 3.39 -6.27
N PRO A 34 -5.16 3.91 -5.11
CA PRO A 34 -5.43 3.07 -3.95
C PRO A 34 -6.79 2.36 -4.10
N ASP A 35 -7.04 1.30 -3.32
CA ASP A 35 -8.39 0.72 -3.26
C ASP A 35 -9.41 1.72 -2.66
N ARG A 36 -9.04 2.36 -1.54
CA ARG A 36 -9.81 3.44 -0.90
C ARG A 36 -8.92 4.46 -0.18
N ALA A 37 -9.42 5.69 -0.08
CA ALA A 37 -8.85 6.75 0.74
C ALA A 37 -9.75 6.96 1.94
N ILE A 38 -9.14 7.22 3.09
CA ILE A 38 -9.82 7.45 4.35
C ILE A 38 -9.51 8.88 4.75
N ASP A 39 -10.54 9.72 4.79
CA ASP A 39 -10.44 11.12 5.18
C ASP A 39 -10.99 11.26 6.61
N GLY A 40 -10.14 11.62 7.56
CA GLY A 40 -10.58 11.96 8.91
C GLY A 40 -10.86 13.45 9.06
N PHE A 41 -11.74 13.78 10.00
CA PHE A 41 -11.94 15.15 10.45
C PHE A 41 -10.74 15.60 11.29
N LYS A 42 -10.10 16.72 10.91
CA LYS A 42 -9.36 17.56 11.85
C LYS A 42 -10.39 18.43 12.55
N ASP A 43 -10.67 18.19 13.83
CA ASP A 43 -11.41 19.21 14.59
C ASP A 43 -10.52 20.45 14.69
N LYS A 44 -11.09 21.64 14.48
CA LYS A 44 -10.32 22.91 14.45
C LYS A 44 -9.71 23.27 15.82
N THR A 45 -10.08 22.52 16.86
CA THR A 45 -9.64 22.66 18.25
C THR A 45 -8.51 21.69 18.62
N ASP A 46 -8.21 20.70 17.76
CA ASP A 46 -7.14 19.73 18.01
C ASP A 46 -5.79 20.39 17.75
N PHE A 47 -5.17 20.88 18.82
CA PHE A 47 -3.81 21.43 18.85
C PHE A 47 -2.72 20.39 18.53
N TYR A 48 -3.08 19.12 18.33
CA TYR A 48 -2.16 18.02 18.06
C TYR A 48 -2.28 17.54 16.61
N TRP A 49 -1.13 17.41 15.94
CA TRP A 49 -0.95 16.77 14.64
C TRP A 49 -1.21 15.26 14.77
N GLU A 50 -2.45 14.86 14.98
CA GLU A 50 -2.78 13.44 14.88
C GLU A 50 -2.96 13.03 13.40
N PRO A 51 -2.40 11.89 12.98
CA PRO A 51 -2.57 11.35 11.63
C PRO A 51 -4.06 11.17 11.28
N THR A 52 -4.65 12.12 10.54
CA THR A 52 -6.10 12.13 10.33
C THR A 52 -6.53 11.41 9.08
N SER A 53 -5.65 11.23 8.09
CA SER A 53 -6.03 10.65 6.81
C SER A 53 -5.17 9.44 6.46
N GLY A 54 -5.82 8.43 5.87
CA GLY A 54 -5.21 7.15 5.58
C GLY A 54 -5.53 6.62 4.19
N VAL A 55 -4.91 5.48 3.87
CA VAL A 55 -5.21 4.66 2.70
C VAL A 55 -5.68 3.29 3.18
N LEU A 56 -6.71 2.74 2.55
CA LEU A 56 -7.03 1.31 2.69
C LEU A 56 -6.58 0.60 1.41
N GLU A 57 -5.75 -0.41 1.58
CA GLU A 57 -5.26 -1.29 0.52
C GLU A 57 -5.65 -2.74 0.85
N ILE A 58 -6.40 -3.38 -0.03
CA ILE A 58 -6.93 -4.73 0.11
C ILE A 58 -6.11 -5.69 -0.72
N LYS A 59 -5.63 -6.75 -0.08
CA LYS A 59 -4.89 -7.83 -0.71
C LYS A 59 -5.63 -9.14 -0.55
N CYS A 60 -5.81 -9.82 -1.68
CA CYS A 60 -6.23 -11.22 -1.74
C CYS A 60 -5.05 -12.01 -2.32
N PRO A 61 -4.09 -12.44 -1.49
CA PRO A 61 -2.86 -13.04 -1.99
C PRO A 61 -3.13 -14.29 -2.83
N TYR A 62 -2.34 -14.46 -3.89
CA TYR A 62 -2.39 -15.66 -4.71
C TYR A 62 -1.54 -16.77 -4.07
N PHE A 63 -2.17 -17.90 -3.72
CA PHE A 63 -1.52 -19.05 -3.09
C PHE A 63 -1.31 -20.19 -4.10
N GLY A 64 -0.78 -19.88 -5.28
CA GLY A 64 -0.49 -20.91 -6.29
C GLY A 64 -1.74 -21.59 -6.88
N GLY A 65 -2.93 -21.01 -6.69
CA GLY A 65 -4.22 -21.60 -7.06
C GLY A 65 -4.87 -22.43 -5.95
N GLU A 66 -4.17 -22.68 -4.83
CA GLU A 66 -4.68 -23.43 -3.69
C GLU A 66 -5.25 -22.50 -2.63
N ALA A 67 -6.45 -21.98 -2.87
CA ALA A 67 -7.10 -21.07 -1.91
C ALA A 67 -7.26 -21.70 -0.52
N ASN A 68 -7.43 -23.02 -0.40
CA ASN A 68 -7.72 -23.68 0.87
C ASN A 68 -6.54 -23.66 1.87
N ILE A 69 -5.31 -23.46 1.40
CA ILE A 69 -4.13 -23.34 2.29
C ILE A 69 -3.79 -21.88 2.61
N ALA A 70 -4.57 -20.93 2.07
CA ALA A 70 -4.35 -19.51 2.23
C ALA A 70 -4.69 -19.06 3.64
N PHE A 71 -3.70 -18.63 4.43
CA PHE A 71 -3.93 -18.00 5.73
C PHE A 71 -3.59 -16.52 5.68
N PRO A 72 -4.32 -15.69 6.45
CA PRO A 72 -4.00 -14.28 6.56
C PRO A 72 -2.61 -14.12 7.16
N TRP A 73 -1.91 -13.10 6.70
CA TRP A 73 -0.53 -12.86 7.06
C TRP A 73 -0.39 -12.64 8.57
N LYS A 74 0.77 -13.02 9.11
CA LYS A 74 1.17 -12.66 10.49
C LYS A 74 2.04 -11.40 10.51
N ARG A 75 2.51 -10.99 9.35
CA ARG A 75 3.45 -9.90 9.13
C ARG A 75 3.31 -9.43 7.68
N VAL A 76 3.39 -8.13 7.44
CA VAL A 76 3.30 -7.57 6.09
C VAL A 76 4.45 -8.11 5.20
N PRO A 77 4.17 -8.64 4.01
CA PRO A 77 5.22 -9.05 3.07
C PRO A 77 6.04 -7.85 2.56
N LEU A 78 7.36 -7.95 2.60
CA LEU A 78 8.29 -6.85 2.28
C LEU A 78 8.05 -6.20 0.91
N HIS A 79 7.63 -6.98 -0.09
CA HIS A 79 7.44 -6.48 -1.45
C HIS A 79 6.24 -5.54 -1.59
N TYR A 80 5.34 -5.47 -0.59
CA TYR A 80 4.26 -4.48 -0.57
C TYR A 80 4.66 -3.13 0.02
N ILE A 81 5.80 -3.03 0.73
CA ILE A 81 6.22 -1.78 1.37
C ILE A 81 6.50 -0.66 0.37
N PRO A 82 7.19 -0.89 -0.76
CA PRO A 82 7.34 0.15 -1.78
C PRO A 82 5.99 0.69 -2.28
N GLN A 83 5.02 -0.20 -2.53
CA GLN A 83 3.67 0.20 -2.95
C GLN A 83 2.96 1.00 -1.84
N ALA A 84 3.02 0.53 -0.60
CA ALA A 84 2.37 1.17 0.54
C ALA A 84 2.87 2.61 0.74
N GLN A 85 4.19 2.79 0.75
CA GLN A 85 4.83 4.09 0.93
C GLN A 85 4.56 5.02 -0.26
N GLY A 86 4.60 4.49 -1.49
CA GLY A 86 4.28 5.29 -2.68
C GLY A 86 2.82 5.76 -2.73
N LEU A 87 1.87 4.91 -2.35
CA LEU A 87 0.47 5.33 -2.23
C LEU A 87 0.32 6.45 -1.20
N MET A 88 0.82 6.26 0.03
CA MET A 88 0.72 7.28 1.09
C MET A 88 1.37 8.59 0.69
N GLU A 89 2.52 8.55 0.03
CA GLU A 89 3.19 9.76 -0.44
C GLU A 89 2.40 10.48 -1.53
N ILE A 90 2.00 9.77 -2.59
CA ILE A 90 1.37 10.39 -3.76
C ILE A 90 0.00 10.96 -3.41
N LEU A 91 -0.73 10.29 -2.51
CA LEU A 91 -2.04 10.71 -2.02
C LEU A 91 -1.94 11.73 -0.88
N ASP A 92 -0.76 12.00 -0.34
CA ASP A 92 -0.55 12.77 0.89
C ASP A 92 -1.43 12.26 2.04
N ARG A 93 -1.12 11.04 2.49
CA ARG A 93 -1.79 10.33 3.59
C ARG A 93 -0.77 9.90 4.63
N ASP A 94 -1.17 9.89 5.89
CA ASP A 94 -0.25 9.71 7.01
C ASP A 94 -0.02 8.24 7.35
N TRP A 95 -1.03 7.41 7.10
CA TRP A 95 -1.00 5.98 7.38
C TRP A 95 -1.72 5.17 6.30
N MET A 96 -1.49 3.86 6.32
CA MET A 96 -2.15 2.88 5.50
C MET A 96 -2.62 1.71 6.35
N ASP A 97 -3.89 1.35 6.19
CA ASP A 97 -4.42 0.08 6.63
C ASP A 97 -4.30 -0.93 5.47
N MET A 98 -3.45 -1.93 5.65
CA MET A 98 -3.27 -3.02 4.71
C MET A 98 -4.10 -4.22 5.18
N TYR A 99 -5.21 -4.46 4.48
CA TYR A 99 -6.14 -5.54 4.77
C TYR A 99 -5.82 -6.75 3.89
N CYS A 100 -5.47 -7.88 4.49
CA CYS A 100 -5.29 -9.14 3.81
C CYS A 100 -6.47 -10.05 4.09
N TYR A 101 -7.14 -10.48 3.02
CA TYR A 101 -8.24 -11.43 3.06
C TYR A 101 -7.83 -12.77 2.46
N THR A 102 -8.17 -13.86 3.16
CA THR A 102 -8.11 -15.23 2.63
C THR A 102 -9.38 -15.98 2.99
N VAL A 103 -9.57 -17.17 2.40
CA VAL A 103 -10.71 -18.02 2.75
C VAL A 103 -10.66 -18.54 4.20
N ASN A 104 -9.49 -18.53 4.83
CA ASN A 104 -9.29 -18.99 6.21
C ASN A 104 -9.18 -17.83 7.21
N GLY A 105 -9.61 -16.62 6.84
CA GLY A 105 -9.66 -15.46 7.73
C GLY A 105 -9.04 -14.21 7.14
N SER A 106 -8.78 -13.23 8.00
CA SER A 106 -8.27 -11.92 7.60
C SER A 106 -7.23 -11.38 8.58
N SER A 107 -6.45 -10.41 8.12
CA SER A 107 -5.53 -9.63 8.94
C SER A 107 -5.50 -8.18 8.49
N LEU A 108 -5.34 -7.27 9.44
CA LEU A 108 -5.24 -5.83 9.20
C LEU A 108 -3.95 -5.32 9.85
N PHE A 109 -3.14 -4.64 9.06
CA PHE A 109 -1.92 -4.00 9.53
C PHE A 109 -2.00 -2.50 9.31
N ARG A 110 -1.50 -1.70 10.26
CA ARG A 110 -1.28 -0.28 10.07
C ARG A 110 0.19 0.01 9.82
N LEU A 111 0.43 0.74 8.75
CA LEU A 111 1.74 1.26 8.34
C LEU A 111 1.68 2.79 8.39
N TYR A 112 2.79 3.42 8.77
CA TYR A 112 2.91 4.87 8.75
C TYR A 112 3.79 5.31 7.57
N ARG A 113 3.48 6.49 7.02
CA ARG A 113 4.27 7.10 5.96
C ARG A 113 5.67 7.43 6.48
N ASN A 114 6.69 7.10 5.70
CA ASN A 114 8.08 7.38 5.99
C ASN A 114 8.73 8.11 4.81
N GLN A 115 8.95 9.41 4.99
CA GLN A 115 9.50 10.27 3.95
C GLN A 115 10.95 9.93 3.58
N GLU A 116 11.76 9.46 4.54
CA GLU A 116 13.15 9.06 4.27
C GLU A 116 13.21 7.80 3.40
N TYR A 117 12.34 6.83 3.68
CA TYR A 117 12.16 5.67 2.81
C TYR A 117 11.75 6.09 1.40
N TRP A 118 10.77 7.01 1.29
CA TRP A 118 10.31 7.50 0.00
C TRP A 118 11.42 8.18 -0.80
N LYS A 119 12.27 9.02 -0.17
CA LYS A 119 13.41 9.64 -0.84
C LYS A 119 14.34 8.61 -1.49
N ILE A 120 14.65 7.52 -0.78
CA ILE A 120 15.50 6.44 -1.31
C ILE A 120 14.79 5.71 -2.46
N LEU A 121 13.51 5.39 -2.29
CA LEU A 121 12.73 4.69 -3.30
C LEU A 121 12.59 5.53 -4.58
N LYS A 122 12.35 6.83 -4.45
CA LYS A 122 12.18 7.76 -5.57
C LYS A 122 13.43 7.85 -6.45
N ILE A 123 14.65 7.72 -5.88
CA ILE A 123 15.89 7.64 -6.67
C ILE A 123 15.85 6.43 -7.61
N ALA A 124 15.53 5.24 -7.08
CA ALA A 124 15.47 4.03 -7.88
C ALA A 124 14.33 4.06 -8.91
N LEU A 125 13.18 4.65 -8.58
CA LEU A 125 12.08 4.85 -9.52
C LEU A 125 12.46 5.83 -10.63
N SER A 126 13.17 6.90 -10.30
CA SER A 126 13.63 7.92 -11.26
C SER A 126 14.64 7.33 -12.23
N ASP A 127 15.62 6.57 -11.73
CA ASP A 127 16.57 5.83 -12.57
C ASP A 127 15.84 4.88 -13.53
N PHE A 128 14.96 4.03 -12.99
CA PHE A 128 14.14 3.13 -13.79
C PHE A 128 13.36 3.87 -14.89
N TRP A 129 12.73 5.00 -14.56
CA TRP A 129 11.89 5.72 -15.49
C TRP A 129 12.67 6.43 -16.58
N TRP A 130 13.67 7.24 -16.20
CA TRP A 130 14.37 8.12 -17.13
C TRP A 130 15.47 7.42 -17.92
N ASN A 131 16.11 6.38 -17.36
CA ASN A 131 17.18 5.67 -18.06
C ASN A 131 16.69 4.44 -18.83
N HIS A 132 15.50 3.92 -18.52
CA HIS A 132 14.98 2.70 -19.15
C HIS A 132 13.64 2.90 -19.86
N VAL A 133 12.60 3.36 -19.15
CA VAL A 133 11.24 3.39 -19.70
C VAL A 133 11.05 4.47 -20.76
N GLN A 134 11.41 5.71 -20.45
CA GLN A 134 11.19 6.84 -21.37
C GLN A 134 11.99 6.71 -22.68
N PRO A 135 13.30 6.39 -22.66
CA PRO A 135 14.03 6.17 -23.90
C PRO A 135 13.46 5.02 -24.73
N ALA A 136 13.00 3.94 -24.09
CA ALA A 136 12.42 2.80 -24.79
C ALA A 136 11.11 3.18 -25.48
N LYS A 137 10.27 3.97 -24.80
CA LYS A 137 9.03 4.52 -25.34
C LYS A 137 9.29 5.42 -26.55
N GLU A 138 10.29 6.30 -26.48
CA GLU A 138 10.66 7.19 -27.59
C GLU A 138 11.08 6.39 -28.84
N ILE A 139 11.91 5.37 -28.66
CA ILE A 139 12.32 4.47 -29.76
C ILE A 139 11.12 3.75 -30.37
N ILE A 140 10.22 3.19 -29.56
CA ILE A 140 9.02 2.51 -30.05
C ILE A 140 8.09 3.48 -30.80
N SER A 141 8.02 4.74 -30.37
CA SER A 141 7.18 5.74 -31.02
C SER A 141 7.70 6.20 -32.38
N THR A 142 9.00 6.01 -32.65
CA THR A 142 9.67 6.52 -33.86
C THR A 142 9.95 5.44 -34.91
N ARG A 143 9.98 4.16 -34.51
CA ARG A 143 10.21 3.04 -35.43
C ARG A 143 9.48 1.77 -35.01
N VAL A 144 9.16 0.93 -35.99
CA VAL A 144 8.59 -0.41 -35.73
C VAL A 144 9.68 -1.31 -35.14
N ILE A 145 9.40 -1.90 -33.99
CA ILE A 145 10.28 -2.88 -33.33
C ILE A 145 9.78 -4.29 -33.65
N THR A 146 10.66 -5.13 -34.20
CA THR A 146 10.33 -6.52 -34.56
C THR A 146 10.64 -7.50 -33.43
N ASN A 147 11.72 -7.26 -32.68
CA ASN A 147 12.09 -8.03 -31.50
C ASN A 147 12.58 -7.10 -30.38
N PRO A 148 11.70 -6.73 -29.44
CA PRO A 148 12.04 -5.83 -28.34
C PRO A 148 13.17 -6.35 -27.44
N LEU A 149 13.32 -7.66 -27.30
CA LEU A 149 14.33 -8.26 -26.42
C LEU A 149 15.76 -8.07 -26.95
N THR A 150 15.93 -7.96 -28.27
CA THR A 150 17.22 -7.69 -28.90
C THR A 150 17.41 -6.21 -29.17
N GLU A 151 16.41 -5.55 -29.75
CA GLU A 151 16.51 -4.18 -30.25
C GLU A 151 16.49 -3.12 -29.14
N LEU A 152 15.94 -3.44 -27.97
CA LEU A 152 15.92 -2.56 -26.79
C LEU A 152 16.73 -3.14 -25.62
N SER A 153 17.59 -4.12 -25.90
CA SER A 153 18.39 -4.82 -24.88
C SER A 153 19.25 -3.88 -24.03
N CYS A 154 19.79 -2.80 -24.63
CA CYS A 154 20.59 -1.79 -23.93
C CYS A 154 19.79 -0.97 -22.92
N LEU A 155 18.47 -0.87 -23.08
CA LEU A 155 17.58 -0.15 -22.17
C LEU A 155 16.96 -1.08 -21.12
N ARG A 156 17.28 -2.37 -21.16
CA ARG A 156 16.77 -3.32 -20.16
C ARG A 156 17.42 -3.02 -18.80
N PRO A 157 16.64 -2.73 -17.75
CA PRO A 157 17.19 -2.55 -16.43
C PRO A 157 17.77 -3.86 -15.89
N THR A 158 18.79 -3.74 -15.04
CA THR A 158 19.30 -4.87 -14.29
C THR A 158 18.21 -5.42 -13.34
N PRO A 159 18.18 -6.73 -13.03
CA PRO A 159 17.16 -7.31 -12.15
C PRO A 159 17.09 -6.68 -10.74
N LYS A 160 18.16 -6.04 -10.30
CA LYS A 160 18.26 -5.37 -9.00
C LYS A 160 18.94 -4.02 -9.20
N HIS A 161 18.30 -2.95 -8.75
CA HIS A 161 18.90 -1.63 -8.68
C HIS A 161 20.05 -1.61 -7.66
N GLU A 162 21.02 -0.71 -7.80
CA GLU A 162 22.16 -0.58 -6.86
C GLU A 162 21.70 -0.36 -5.41
N LEU A 163 20.61 0.39 -5.21
CA LEU A 163 20.00 0.66 -3.91
C LEU A 163 19.11 -0.49 -3.38
N HIS A 164 18.98 -1.63 -4.07
CA HIS A 164 18.00 -2.65 -3.68
C HIS A 164 18.22 -3.14 -2.23
N GLN A 165 19.47 -3.27 -1.80
CA GLN A 165 19.77 -3.77 -0.45
C GLN A 165 19.32 -2.77 0.61
N CYS A 166 19.57 -1.48 0.38
CA CYS A 166 19.11 -0.38 1.24
C CYS A 166 17.58 -0.33 1.30
N ILE A 167 16.89 -0.41 0.16
CA ILE A 167 15.42 -0.40 0.09
C ILE A 167 14.84 -1.61 0.82
N VAL A 168 15.39 -2.80 0.61
CA VAL A 168 14.94 -4.03 1.29
C VAL A 168 15.19 -3.94 2.79
N HIS A 169 16.34 -3.42 3.22
CA HIS A 169 16.64 -3.23 4.64
C HIS A 169 15.67 -2.24 5.29
N ALA A 170 15.48 -1.06 4.70
CA ALA A 170 14.53 -0.07 5.20
C ALA A 170 13.08 -0.59 5.20
N SER A 171 12.71 -1.44 4.22
CA SER A 171 11.40 -2.10 4.20
C SER A 171 11.22 -3.06 5.38
N LYS A 172 12.28 -3.72 5.84
CA LYS A 172 12.21 -4.60 7.02
C LYS A 172 11.90 -3.81 8.27
N LEU A 173 12.60 -2.69 8.47
CA LEU A 173 12.38 -1.78 9.60
C LEU A 173 10.93 -1.31 9.65
N LEU A 174 10.38 -0.86 8.52
CA LEU A 174 8.97 -0.43 8.45
C LEU A 174 7.97 -1.54 8.73
N VAL A 175 8.29 -2.79 8.40
CA VAL A 175 7.44 -3.93 8.78
C VAL A 175 7.58 -4.26 10.26
N ASP A 176 8.78 -4.16 10.83
CA ASP A 176 9.00 -4.34 12.27
C ASP A 176 8.24 -3.29 13.10
N ASP A 177 8.13 -2.06 12.57
CA ASP A 177 7.40 -0.94 13.18
C ASP A 177 5.90 -0.93 12.85
N SER A 178 5.39 -1.93 12.12
CA SER A 178 3.97 -1.98 11.72
C SER A 178 3.08 -2.57 12.81
N ASP A 179 1.89 -1.99 12.99
CA ASP A 179 0.93 -2.47 13.99
C ASP A 179 0.00 -3.52 13.38
N MET A 180 -0.05 -4.73 13.95
CA MET A 180 -1.09 -5.71 13.61
C MET A 180 -2.35 -5.39 14.42
N LEU A 181 -3.27 -4.65 13.80
CA LEU A 181 -4.51 -4.20 14.44
C LEU A 181 -5.51 -5.34 14.64
N TRP A 182 -5.57 -6.26 13.68
CA TRP A 182 -6.50 -7.38 13.71
C TRP A 182 -5.91 -8.59 13.01
N ARG A 183 -6.22 -9.78 13.54
CA ARG A 183 -6.00 -11.04 12.83
C ARG A 183 -6.98 -12.09 13.32
N GLU A 184 -7.76 -12.63 12.41
CA GLU A 184 -8.69 -13.73 12.68
C GLU A 184 -8.34 -14.96 11.85
N ILE A 185 -8.69 -16.13 12.36
CA ILE A 185 -8.58 -17.38 11.62
C ILE A 185 -9.93 -18.08 11.63
N CYS A 186 -10.51 -18.22 10.45
CA CYS A 186 -11.76 -18.92 10.23
C CYS A 186 -11.42 -20.37 9.87
N VAL A 187 -11.45 -21.28 10.86
CA VAL A 187 -11.29 -22.71 10.60
C VAL A 187 -12.65 -23.27 10.17
N ALA A 188 -12.72 -23.92 9.00
CA ALA A 188 -13.96 -24.48 8.43
C ALA A 188 -14.72 -25.50 9.31
N ASN A 189 -14.19 -25.87 10.48
CA ASN A 189 -14.81 -26.79 11.43
C ASN A 189 -15.39 -26.13 12.70
N SER A 190 -15.25 -24.82 12.88
CA SER A 190 -16.02 -24.12 13.91
C SER A 190 -17.33 -23.64 13.31
N ARG A 191 -18.38 -24.49 13.37
CA ARG A 191 -19.76 -23.99 13.33
C ARG A 191 -19.84 -22.81 14.30
N PRO A 192 -20.36 -21.63 13.91
CA PRO A 192 -20.57 -20.57 14.86
C PRO A 192 -21.54 -21.10 15.93
N ARG A 193 -21.07 -21.29 17.16
CA ARG A 193 -21.98 -21.38 18.31
C ARG A 193 -22.50 -19.96 18.51
N TYR A 194 -23.53 -19.60 17.74
CA TYR A 194 -24.42 -18.53 18.15
C TYR A 194 -25.09 -18.99 19.44
N ASN A 195 -24.46 -18.71 20.58
CA ASN A 195 -25.15 -18.68 21.86
C ASN A 195 -26.06 -17.45 21.83
N TYR A 196 -27.22 -17.57 21.19
CA TYR A 196 -28.35 -16.76 21.58
C TYR A 196 -28.71 -17.19 23.00
N SER A 197 -28.14 -16.53 23.99
CA SER A 197 -28.73 -16.49 25.33
C SER A 197 -30.09 -15.81 25.18
N ARG A 198 -31.14 -16.60 24.97
CA ARG A 198 -32.50 -16.15 25.27
C ARG A 198 -32.57 -15.93 26.78
N ARG A 199 -32.44 -14.68 27.20
CA ARG A 199 -33.00 -14.17 28.44
C ARG A 199 -33.80 -12.91 28.11
N ALA A 200 -35.00 -12.86 28.69
CA ALA A 200 -36.07 -11.87 28.55
C ALA A 200 -36.79 -11.92 27.18
N ILE A 201 -38.11 -12.09 27.10
CA ILE A 201 -39.23 -11.84 28.03
C ILE A 201 -40.18 -13.03 28.01
#